data_AF-A0A1G2K2E8-F1
#
_entry.id   AF-A0A1G2K2E8-F1
#
_cell.length_a   1.000
_cell.length_b   1.000
_cell.length_c   1.000
_cell.angle_alpha   90.00
_cell.angle_beta   90.00
_cell.angle_gamma   90.00
#
_symmetry.space_group_name_H-M   'P 1'
#
loop_
_entity.id
_entity.type
_entity.pdbx_description
1 polymer ?
#
loop_
_entity_poly.entity_id
_entity_poly.type
_entity_poly.pdbx_seq_one_letter_code
_entity_poly.pdbx_strand_id
1 'polypeptide(L)'
;MKRAVYIALFTFLGVLLQFLVHAGIEIPVISLLLNDFETFGLGLTWDQWVMIHNVGTIVLFIIGAVGGFLLGRYWWRAIYIEKRLS
;
A
#
# COMPACT_ATOMS: atom_id res chain seq x y z
N MET A 1 19.26 -18.88 2.49
CA MET A 1 19.36 -17.75 1.53
C MET A 1 18.14 -17.67 0.59
N LYS A 2 17.80 -18.70 -0.20
CA LYS A 2 16.66 -18.66 -1.15
C LYS A 2 15.33 -18.18 -0.54
N ARG A 3 14.96 -18.71 0.63
CA ARG A 3 13.76 -18.28 1.37
C ARG A 3 13.76 -16.80 1.73
N ALA A 4 14.89 -16.29 2.22
CA ALA A 4 15.00 -14.90 2.64
C ALA A 4 14.87 -13.95 1.44
N VAL A 5 15.55 -14.26 0.33
CA VAL A 5 15.44 -13.49 -0.91
C VAL A 5 14.01 -13.50 -1.44
N TYR A 6 13.36 -14.67 -1.47
CA TYR A 6 11.96 -14.78 -1.89
C TYR A 6 11.01 -13.89 -1.06
N ILE A 7 11.11 -13.97 0.28
CA ILE A 7 10.27 -13.16 1.16
C ILE A 7 10.60 -11.67 1.02
N ALA A 8 11.87 -11.31 0.85
CA ALA A 8 12.29 -9.92 0.63
C ALA A 8 11.72 -9.38 -0.69
N LEU A 9 11.73 -10.16 -1.77
CA LEU A 9 11.13 -9.77 -3.04
C LEU A 9 9.61 -9.61 -2.95
N PHE A 10 8.91 -10.46 -2.20
CA PHE A 10 7.48 -10.30 -1.94
C PHE A 10 7.18 -9.06 -1.09
N THR A 11 8.03 -8.74 -0.12
CA THR A 11 7.92 -7.52 0.68
C THR A 11 8.13 -6.29 -0.20
N PHE A 12 9.16 -6.31 -1.04
CA PHE A 12 9.43 -5.25 -2.03
C PHE A 12 8.27 -5.10 -3.02
N LEU A 13 7.71 -6.21 -3.52
CA LEU A 13 6.53 -6.19 -4.38
C LEU A 13 5.33 -5.54 -3.67
N GLY A 14 5.09 -5.87 -2.39
CA GLY A 14 4.05 -5.23 -1.59
C GLY A 14 4.24 -3.71 -1.46
N VAL A 15 5.48 -3.25 -1.28
CA VAL A 15 5.85 -1.83 -1.28
C VAL A 15 5.65 -1.18 -2.65
N LEU A 16 5.89 -1.88 -3.75
CA LEU A 16 5.60 -1.36 -5.09
C LEU A 16 4.10 -1.25 -5.36
N LEU A 17 3.33 -2.28 -4.99
CA LEU A 17 1.88 -2.30 -5.19
C LEU A 17 1.17 -1.24 -4.36
N GLN A 18 1.63 -0.96 -3.14
CA GLN A 18 1.03 0.13 -2.37
C GLN A 18 1.19 1.49 -3.06
N PHE A 19 2.30 1.75 -3.78
CA PHE A 19 2.46 3.02 -4.51
C PHE A 19 1.42 3.18 -5.62
N LEU A 20 1.06 2.08 -6.29
CA LEU A 20 0.00 2.10 -7.30
C LEU A 20 -1.37 2.37 -6.67
N VAL A 21 -1.67 1.73 -5.53
CA VAL A 21 -2.90 1.97 -4.78
C VAL A 21 -2.95 3.42 -4.26
N HIS A 22 -1.84 3.90 -3.72
CA HIS A 22 -1.70 5.27 -3.23
C HIS A 22 -1.98 6.27 -4.35
N ALA A 23 -1.32 6.15 -5.50
CA ALA A 23 -1.55 7.00 -6.65
C ALA A 23 -3.01 6.91 -7.17
N GLY A 24 -3.59 5.71 -7.18
CA GLY A 24 -4.98 5.49 -7.57
C GLY A 24 -6.01 6.18 -6.66
N ILE A 25 -5.65 6.46 -5.40
CA ILE A 25 -6.50 7.19 -4.44
C ILE A 25 -6.17 8.69 -4.47
N GLU A 26 -4.90 9.07 -4.44
CA GLU A 26 -4.46 10.46 -4.31
C GLU A 26 -4.79 11.31 -5.54
N ILE A 27 -4.58 10.78 -6.74
CA ILE A 27 -4.85 11.53 -7.98
C ILE A 27 -6.32 11.99 -8.04
N PRO A 28 -7.33 11.11 -7.86
CA PRO A 28 -8.71 11.57 -7.88
C PRO A 28 -9.06 12.47 -6.70
N VAL A 29 -8.55 12.20 -5.49
CA VAL A 29 -8.83 13.04 -4.31
C VAL A 29 -8.30 14.46 -4.51
N ILE A 30 -7.04 14.63 -4.93
CA ILE A 30 -6.45 15.94 -5.18
C ILE A 30 -7.18 16.65 -6.34
N SER A 31 -7.54 15.92 -7.39
CA SER A 31 -8.31 16.49 -8.52
C SER A 31 -9.65 17.08 -8.07
N LEU A 32 -10.37 16.38 -7.19
CA LEU A 32 -11.63 16.88 -6.62
C LEU A 32 -11.40 18.12 -5.74
N LEU A 33 -10.42 18.06 -4.83
CA LEU A 33 -10.10 19.18 -3.93
C LEU A 33 -9.65 20.44 -4.68
N LEU A 34 -8.92 20.30 -5.79
CA LEU A 34 -8.48 21.42 -6.63
C LEU A 34 -9.61 21.99 -7.50
N ASN A 35 -10.59 21.17 -7.89
CA ASN A 35 -11.71 21.61 -8.72
C ASN A 35 -12.70 22.49 -7.94
N ASP A 36 -13.09 22.02 -6.75
CA ASP A 36 -14.00 22.76 -5.87
C ASP A 36 -13.75 22.35 -4.41
N PHE A 37 -12.90 23.12 -3.74
CA PHE A 37 -12.55 22.83 -2.35
C PHE A 37 -13.71 23.05 -1.38
N GLU A 38 -14.64 23.97 -1.67
CA GLU A 38 -15.77 24.19 -0.77
C GLU A 38 -16.70 22.97 -0.73
N THR A 39 -16.92 22.35 -1.89
CA THR A 39 -17.74 21.13 -2.00
C THR A 39 -16.98 19.88 -1.55
N PHE A 40 -15.74 19.69 -2.00
CA PHE A 40 -15.00 18.44 -1.79
C PHE A 40 -14.08 18.45 -0.56
N GLY A 41 -13.86 19.61 0.05
CA GLY A 41 -13.02 19.75 1.25
C GLY A 41 -13.65 19.14 2.51
N LEU A 42 -14.92 18.75 2.48
CA LEU A 42 -15.65 18.12 3.60
C LEU A 42 -15.61 18.96 4.90
N GLY A 43 -15.53 20.28 4.77
CA GLY A 43 -15.40 21.21 5.91
C GLY A 43 -14.02 21.19 6.60
N LEU A 44 -13.04 20.49 6.02
CA LEU A 44 -11.66 20.46 6.50
C LEU A 44 -10.82 21.52 5.79
N THR A 45 -9.78 21.99 6.48
CA THR A 45 -8.75 22.87 5.91
C THR A 45 -7.74 22.08 5.07
N TRP A 46 -7.00 22.77 4.20
CA TRP A 46 -5.90 22.17 3.43
C TRP A 46 -4.86 21.50 4.33
N ASP A 47 -4.52 22.10 5.47
CA ASP A 47 -3.56 21.52 6.42
C ASP A 47 -4.06 20.19 7.00
N GLN A 48 -5.37 20.09 7.26
CA GLN A 48 -5.98 18.84 7.71
C GLN A 48 -5.97 17.78 6.60
N TRP A 49 -6.20 18.15 5.35
CA TRP A 49 -6.07 17.24 4.21
C TRP A 49 -4.63 16.75 4.01
N VAL A 50 -3.63 17.62 4.14
CA VAL A 50 -2.21 17.24 4.11
C VAL A 50 -1.87 16.30 5.26
N MET A 51 -2.42 16.53 6.46
CA MET A 51 -2.26 15.62 7.59
C MET A 51 -2.88 14.24 7.31
N ILE A 52 -4.09 14.19 6.75
CA ILE A 52 -4.76 12.95 6.36
C ILE A 52 -3.91 12.20 5.33
N HIS A 53 -3.42 12.90 4.31
CA HIS A 53 -2.51 12.34 3.31
C HIS A 53 -1.28 11.71 3.96
N ASN A 54 -0.58 12.44 4.84
CA ASN A 54 0.63 11.95 5.51
C ASN A 54 0.37 10.68 6.33
N VAL A 55 -0.71 10.65 7.12
CA VAL A 55 -1.11 9.48 7.91
C VAL A 55 -1.49 8.32 6.97
N GLY A 56 -2.28 8.60 5.94
CA GLY A 56 -2.70 7.63 4.92
C GLY A 56 -1.51 6.97 4.23
N THR A 57 -0.51 7.75 3.82
CA THR A 57 0.75 7.28 3.21
C THR A 57 1.48 6.31 4.14
N ILE A 58 1.65 6.66 5.42
CA ILE A 58 2.35 5.80 6.38
C ILE A 58 1.58 4.49 6.60
N VAL A 59 0.25 4.57 6.78
CA VAL A 59 -0.60 3.39 6.98
C VAL A 59 -0.54 2.47 5.77
N LEU A 60 -0.69 3.03 4.56
CA LEU A 60 -0.70 2.26 3.33
C LEU A 60 0.68 1.62 3.04
N PHE A 61 1.77 2.33 3.36
CA PHE A 61 3.12 1.79 3.30
C PHE A 61 3.30 0.59 4.24
N ILE A 62 2.87 0.70 5.50
CA ILE A 62 2.92 -0.40 6.47
C ILE A 62 2.11 -1.59 5.98
N ILE A 63 0.89 -1.36 5.48
CA ILE A 63 0.03 -2.42 4.93
C ILE A 63 0.72 -3.11 3.74
N GLY A 64 1.30 -2.35 2.81
CA GLY A 64 2.02 -2.90 1.66
C GLY A 64 3.22 -3.76 2.07
N ALA A 65 4.06 -3.25 2.98
CA ALA A 65 5.24 -3.97 3.46
C ALA A 65 4.86 -5.23 4.26
N VAL A 66 3.97 -5.10 5.25
CA VAL A 66 3.53 -6.21 6.10
C VAL A 66 2.75 -7.25 5.27
N GLY A 67 1.85 -6.79 4.40
CA GLY A 67 1.11 -7.65 3.48
C GLY A 67 2.02 -8.44 2.56
N GLY A 68 2.99 -7.78 1.93
CA GLY A 68 4.01 -8.42 1.10
C GLY A 68 4.82 -9.46 1.89
N PHE A 69 5.28 -9.13 3.09
CA PHE A 69 5.99 -10.08 3.95
C PHE A 69 5.15 -11.31 4.30
N LEU A 70 3.90 -11.11 4.73
CA LEU A 70 2.99 -12.20 5.10
C LEU A 70 2.67 -13.11 3.91
N LEU A 71 2.40 -12.53 2.74
CA LEU A 71 2.19 -13.28 1.50
C LEU A 71 3.44 -14.07 1.11
N GLY A 72 4.63 -13.46 1.19
CA GLY A 72 5.89 -14.16 0.93
C GLY A 72 6.09 -15.37 1.85
N ARG A 73 5.75 -15.27 3.14
CA ARG A 73 5.82 -16.42 4.05
C ARG A 73 4.78 -17.50 3.72
N TYR A 74 3.54 -17.09 3.43
CA TYR A 74 2.43 -17.98 3.11
C TYR A 74 2.75 -18.81 1.86
N TRP A 75 3.10 -18.15 0.76
CA TRP A 75 3.39 -18.82 -0.51
C TRP A 75 4.66 -19.66 -0.47
N TRP A 76 5.69 -19.22 0.26
CA TRP A 76 6.87 -20.06 0.48
C TRP A 76 6.49 -21.41 1.11
N ARG A 77 5.63 -21.39 2.13
CA ARG A 77 5.16 -22.61 2.80
C ARG A 77 4.31 -23.46 1.87
N ALA A 78 3.32 -22.86 1.19
CA ALA A 78 2.41 -23.59 0.31
C ALA A 78 3.14 -24.30 -0.86
N ILE A 79 4.11 -23.63 -1.48
CA ILE A 79 4.80 -24.12 -2.68
C ILE A 79 5.97 -25.06 -2.30
N TYR A 80 6.86 -24.62 -1.41
CA TYR A 80 8.14 -25.33 -1.20
C TYR A 80 8.12 -26.32 -0.05
N ILE A 81 7.25 -26.14 0.95
CA ILE A 81 7.19 -27.03 2.12
C ILE A 81 6.05 -28.03 1.93
N GLU A 82 4.85 -27.53 1.69
CA GLU A 82 3.64 -28.35 1.62
C GLU A 82 3.37 -28.90 0.23
N LYS A 83 4.05 -28.38 -0.80
CA LYS A 83 3.93 -28.86 -2.19
C LYS A 83 2.48 -28.89 -2.68
N ARG A 84 1.64 -27.94 -2.25
CA ARG A 84 0.21 -27.90 -2.61
C ARG A 84 -0.06 -27.63 -4.10
N LEU A 85 0.95 -27.15 -4.82
CA LEU A 85 0.85 -26.69 -6.20
C LEU A 85 1.82 -27.43 -7.13
N SER A 86 2.40 -28.55 -6.69
CA SER A 86 3.35 -29.37 -7.46
C SER A 86 2.87 -30.80 -7.62
#